data_AF-A0A1X6MHG9-F1
#
_entry.id   AF-A0A1X6MHG9-F1
#
_cell.length_a   1.000
_cell.length_b   1.000
_cell.length_c   1.000
_cell.angle_alpha   90.00
_cell.angle_beta   90.00
_cell.angle_gamma   90.00
#
_symmetry.space_group_name_H-M   'P 1'
#
loop_
_entity.id
_entity.type
_entity.pdbx_description
1 polymer ?
#
loop_
_entity_poly.entity_id
_entity_poly.type
_entity_poly.pdbx_seq_one_letter_code
_entity_poly.pdbx_strand_id
1 'polypeptide(L)'
;VSWPLDLFLHTSDLQAYGALFAYLSALRKTHTRVHTCWTALSNAQRARRRWTGLGEGGTEEDLNARKELLRCGWGVVREMSWFLDTLLGYVMTDVVDVEFRRLKGMLLEKTSDVVKHATGGQSIPAPGSEGADGQIEASHSASTLPASQSSSSNAGSTSLDFTTLRNIHTTYLERLITGSLLSNPPLTAIIRMILETCERFVAQAERWGGDILPELLSEGSLAGGGDVGKMVKERKVIVAEVNETLHTLLGTFYEQLSLSTTQQPFSATADASKSVLYSVSMANTTGFHTFLRPKRGRRLEGDDEVRRHVERLLLRLDFNGGFSMPKTGGNAGSNDGEEILKQGGLT
;
A
#
# COMPACT_ATOMS: atom_id res chain seq x y z
N VAL A 1 23.44 -11.16 -5.73
CA VAL A 1 23.08 -11.59 -7.10
C VAL A 1 24.35 -12.10 -7.75
N SER A 2 24.32 -13.25 -8.41
CA SER A 2 25.46 -13.83 -9.12
C SER A 2 25.29 -13.70 -10.62
N TRP A 3 26.39 -13.82 -11.35
CA TRP A 3 26.39 -13.91 -12.80
C TRP A 3 25.42 -14.99 -13.31
N PRO A 4 24.62 -14.74 -14.36
CA PRO A 4 24.59 -13.55 -15.23
C PRO A 4 23.54 -12.48 -14.83
N LEU A 5 22.87 -12.64 -13.69
CA LEU A 5 21.75 -11.76 -13.30
C LEU A 5 22.20 -10.40 -12.75
N ASP A 6 23.48 -10.27 -12.40
CA ASP A 6 24.13 -9.03 -11.99
C ASP A 6 24.25 -7.99 -13.13
N LEU A 7 24.27 -8.44 -14.38
CA LEU A 7 24.20 -7.58 -15.58
C LEU A 7 22.83 -6.90 -15.74
N PHE A 8 21.81 -7.44 -15.07
CA PHE A 8 20.44 -6.99 -15.18
C PHE A 8 19.97 -6.27 -13.91
N LEU A 9 20.16 -6.88 -12.73
CA LEU A 9 19.77 -6.33 -11.43
C LEU A 9 20.90 -5.48 -10.86
N HIS A 10 20.70 -4.16 -10.87
CA HIS A 10 21.66 -3.22 -10.33
C HIS A 10 21.48 -3.06 -8.81
N THR A 11 22.51 -2.53 -8.14
CA THR A 11 22.46 -2.22 -6.71
C THR A 11 21.29 -1.30 -6.36
N SER A 12 20.93 -0.35 -7.22
CA SER A 12 19.77 0.53 -7.07
C SER A 12 18.46 -0.25 -6.99
N ASP A 13 18.31 -1.29 -7.81
CA ASP A 13 17.09 -2.11 -7.86
C ASP A 13 16.96 -2.92 -6.58
N LEU A 14 18.08 -3.45 -6.08
CA LEU A 14 18.13 -4.17 -4.80
C LEU A 14 17.81 -3.25 -3.61
N GLN A 15 18.25 -1.99 -3.64
CA GLN A 15 17.90 -1.00 -2.63
C GLN A 15 16.38 -0.69 -2.64
N ALA A 16 15.80 -0.53 -3.83
CA ALA A 16 14.36 -0.38 -4.02
C ALA A 16 13.57 -1.56 -3.44
N TYR A 17 13.97 -2.79 -3.77
CA TYR A 17 13.38 -4.00 -3.18
C TYR A 17 13.55 -4.05 -1.65
N GLY A 18 14.73 -3.67 -1.15
CA GLY A 18 15.00 -3.60 0.29
C GLY A 18 14.08 -2.62 1.02
N ALA A 19 13.84 -1.44 0.43
CA ALA A 19 12.92 -0.44 0.98
C ALA A 19 11.47 -0.96 0.99
N LEU A 20 11.00 -1.55 -0.12
CA LEU A 20 9.67 -2.17 -0.21
C LEU A 20 9.50 -3.29 0.82
N PHE A 21 10.50 -4.17 0.94
CA PHE A 21 10.48 -5.27 1.89
C PHE A 21 10.43 -4.77 3.33
N ALA A 22 11.24 -3.77 3.68
CA ALA A 22 11.25 -3.19 5.02
C ALA A 22 9.89 -2.54 5.35
N TYR A 23 9.32 -1.80 4.41
CA TYR A 23 8.00 -1.19 4.54
C TYR A 23 6.88 -2.24 4.77
N LEU A 24 6.80 -3.24 3.89
CA LEU A 24 5.81 -4.32 4.02
C LEU A 24 5.99 -5.13 5.30
N SER A 25 7.24 -5.38 5.69
CA SER A 25 7.55 -6.11 6.92
C SER A 25 7.13 -5.32 8.16
N ALA A 26 7.37 -4.01 8.19
CA ALA A 26 6.92 -3.15 9.28
C ALA A 26 5.38 -3.13 9.37
N LEU A 27 4.70 -2.93 8.24
CA LEU A 27 3.23 -2.93 8.18
C LEU A 27 2.64 -4.26 8.66
N ARG A 28 3.15 -5.39 8.17
CA ARG A 28 2.68 -6.73 8.55
C ARG A 28 2.99 -7.06 10.01
N LYS A 29 4.17 -6.67 10.51
CA LYS A 29 4.54 -6.82 11.92
C LYS A 29 3.52 -6.11 12.80
N THR A 30 3.26 -4.83 12.55
CA THR A 30 2.34 -4.02 13.36
C THR A 30 0.91 -4.56 13.27
N HIS A 31 0.45 -4.94 12.09
CA HIS A 31 -0.84 -5.61 11.89
C HIS A 31 -0.97 -6.88 12.76
N THR A 32 0.04 -7.74 12.75
CA THR A 32 0.05 -8.97 13.57
C THR A 32 0.04 -8.66 15.06
N ARG A 33 0.79 -7.64 15.50
CA ARG A 33 0.82 -7.21 16.91
C ARG A 33 -0.53 -6.66 17.37
N VAL A 34 -1.19 -5.84 16.56
CA VAL A 34 -2.53 -5.31 16.87
C VAL A 34 -3.56 -6.44 16.96
N HIS A 35 -3.53 -7.42 16.06
CA HIS A 35 -4.41 -8.61 16.17
C HIS A 35 -4.14 -9.46 17.42
N THR A 36 -2.87 -9.59 17.81
CA THR A 36 -2.49 -10.29 19.03
C THR A 36 -3.03 -9.54 20.26
N CYS A 37 -2.92 -8.21 20.28
CA CYS A 37 -3.51 -7.36 21.30
C CYS A 37 -5.04 -7.51 21.36
N TRP A 38 -5.73 -7.45 20.22
CA TRP A 38 -7.17 -7.72 20.13
C TRP A 38 -7.56 -9.06 20.77
N THR A 39 -6.78 -10.11 20.50
CA THR A 39 -6.99 -11.45 21.06
C THR A 39 -6.78 -11.45 22.59
N ALA A 40 -5.73 -10.79 23.08
CA ALA A 40 -5.46 -10.63 24.51
C ALA A 40 -6.61 -9.89 25.22
N LEU A 41 -7.06 -8.75 24.68
CA LEU A 41 -8.20 -7.99 25.20
C LEU A 41 -9.49 -8.81 25.21
N SER A 42 -9.75 -9.55 24.13
CA SER A 42 -10.91 -10.45 24.03
C SER A 42 -10.88 -11.52 25.12
N ASN A 43 -9.70 -12.12 25.35
CA ASN A 43 -9.50 -13.14 26.38
C ASN A 43 -9.67 -12.55 27.79
N ALA A 44 -9.09 -11.37 28.04
CA ALA A 44 -9.17 -10.69 29.33
C ALA A 44 -10.62 -10.27 29.66
N GLN A 45 -11.36 -9.74 28.68
CA GLN A 45 -12.78 -9.44 28.84
C GLN A 45 -13.60 -10.70 29.15
N ARG A 46 -13.36 -11.80 28.42
CA ARG A 46 -14.03 -13.08 28.71
C ARG A 46 -13.69 -13.62 30.09
N ALA A 47 -12.44 -13.48 30.53
CA ALA A 47 -12.02 -13.90 31.87
C ALA A 47 -12.68 -13.04 32.96
N ARG A 48 -12.74 -11.72 32.79
CA ARG A 48 -13.37 -10.78 33.73
C ARG A 48 -14.87 -11.04 33.88
N ARG A 49 -15.58 -11.29 32.77
CA ARG A 49 -17.03 -11.56 32.79
C ARG A 49 -17.43 -12.80 33.59
N ARG A 50 -16.51 -13.75 33.80
CA ARG A 50 -16.76 -14.91 34.70
C ARG A 50 -17.02 -14.48 36.15
N TRP A 51 -16.43 -13.36 36.57
CA TRP A 51 -16.49 -12.87 37.95
C TRP A 51 -17.37 -11.64 38.12
N THR A 52 -17.61 -10.89 37.03
CA THR A 52 -18.36 -9.60 37.04
C THR A 52 -19.71 -9.67 36.33
N GLY A 53 -20.03 -10.81 35.70
CA GLY A 53 -21.25 -10.98 34.91
C GLY A 53 -21.27 -10.05 33.70
N LEU A 54 -22.32 -9.23 33.58
CA LEU A 54 -22.47 -8.22 32.52
C LEU A 54 -21.79 -6.88 32.86
N GLY A 55 -21.32 -6.70 34.09
CA GLY A 55 -20.63 -5.48 34.52
C GLY A 55 -19.13 -5.52 34.22
N GLU A 56 -18.47 -4.37 34.34
CA GLU A 56 -17.00 -4.28 34.25
C GLU A 56 -16.29 -4.48 35.60
N GLY A 57 -17.06 -4.78 36.66
CA GLY A 57 -16.62 -4.78 38.05
C GLY A 57 -16.23 -3.39 38.54
N GLY A 58 -15.74 -3.33 39.78
CA GLY A 58 -15.38 -2.08 40.46
C GLY A 58 -16.40 -1.68 41.52
N THR A 59 -16.22 -0.49 42.09
CA THR A 59 -17.17 0.16 43.00
C THR A 59 -18.15 1.01 42.19
N GLU A 60 -19.23 1.50 42.82
CA GLU A 60 -20.17 2.40 42.13
C GLU A 60 -19.48 3.69 41.62
N GLU A 61 -18.42 4.12 42.30
CA GLU A 61 -17.68 5.35 42.00
C GLU A 61 -16.81 5.26 40.73
N ASP A 62 -16.26 4.08 40.41
CA ASP A 62 -15.34 3.88 39.27
C ASP A 62 -15.98 3.15 38.07
N LEU A 63 -17.19 2.62 38.23
CA LEU A 63 -17.91 1.85 37.21
C LEU A 63 -18.04 2.59 35.87
N ASN A 64 -18.42 3.88 35.91
CA ASN A 64 -18.55 4.67 34.68
C ASN A 64 -17.19 4.91 34.02
N ALA A 65 -16.15 5.21 34.81
CA ALA A 65 -14.80 5.41 34.29
C ALA A 65 -14.24 4.14 33.63
N ARG A 66 -14.52 2.96 34.22
CA ARG A 66 -14.17 1.65 33.64
C ARG A 66 -14.86 1.40 32.31
N LYS A 67 -16.17 1.65 32.23
CA LYS A 67 -16.93 1.52 30.97
C LYS A 67 -16.37 2.41 29.86
N GLU A 68 -16.12 3.68 30.17
CA GLU A 68 -15.59 4.65 29.21
C GLU A 68 -14.18 4.27 28.74
N LEU A 69 -13.31 3.86 29.67
CA LEU A 69 -11.96 3.40 29.36
C LEU A 69 -11.99 2.18 28.43
N LEU A 70 -12.81 1.18 28.75
CA LEU A 70 -12.90 -0.02 27.94
C LEU A 70 -13.45 0.30 26.54
N ARG A 71 -14.49 1.14 26.45
CA ARG A 71 -15.06 1.59 25.16
C ARG A 71 -14.01 2.31 24.30
N CYS A 72 -13.28 3.24 24.89
CA CYS A 72 -12.21 3.97 24.22
C CYS A 72 -11.12 3.00 23.73
N GLY A 73 -10.68 2.10 24.61
CA GLY A 73 -9.67 1.09 24.31
C GLY A 73 -10.03 0.16 23.14
N TRP A 74 -11.25 -0.37 23.12
CA TRP A 74 -11.75 -1.17 21.98
C TRP A 74 -11.89 -0.35 20.71
N GLY A 75 -12.31 0.92 20.83
CA GLY A 75 -12.38 1.85 19.71
C GLY A 75 -11.02 1.98 19.02
N VAL A 76 -9.97 2.29 19.81
CA VAL A 76 -8.60 2.42 19.33
C VAL A 76 -8.12 1.17 18.59
N VAL A 77 -8.24 -0.02 19.18
CA VAL A 77 -7.77 -1.26 18.53
C VAL A 77 -8.55 -1.56 17.25
N ARG A 78 -9.85 -1.31 17.25
CA ARG A 78 -10.69 -1.51 16.07
C ARG A 78 -10.26 -0.59 14.92
N GLU A 79 -10.01 0.68 15.21
CA GLU A 79 -9.54 1.66 14.21
C GLU A 79 -8.14 1.32 13.70
N MET A 80 -7.23 0.94 14.59
CA MET A 80 -5.90 0.45 14.22
C MET A 80 -5.99 -0.74 13.27
N SER A 81 -6.79 -1.77 13.62
CA SER A 81 -6.99 -2.94 12.77
C SER A 81 -7.58 -2.56 11.42
N TRP A 82 -8.66 -1.77 11.40
CA TRP A 82 -9.32 -1.33 10.17
C TRP A 82 -8.36 -0.58 9.24
N PHE A 83 -7.59 0.37 9.78
CA PHE A 83 -6.64 1.13 8.96
C PHE A 83 -5.55 0.22 8.38
N LEU A 84 -4.98 -0.66 9.21
CA LEU A 84 -3.92 -1.59 8.79
C LEU A 84 -4.43 -2.60 7.77
N ASP A 85 -5.64 -3.15 7.94
CA ASP A 85 -6.31 -4.03 6.97
C ASP A 85 -6.51 -3.31 5.63
N THR A 86 -7.00 -2.07 5.68
CA THR A 86 -7.26 -1.26 4.49
C THR A 86 -5.97 -0.94 3.74
N LEU A 87 -4.94 -0.49 4.45
CA LEU A 87 -3.66 -0.13 3.86
C LEU A 87 -2.91 -1.36 3.33
N LEU A 88 -2.85 -2.45 4.11
CA LEU A 88 -2.20 -3.69 3.67
C LEU A 88 -2.94 -4.31 2.48
N GLY A 89 -4.28 -4.33 2.53
CA GLY A 89 -5.11 -4.82 1.43
C GLY A 89 -4.89 -4.02 0.15
N TYR A 90 -4.78 -2.69 0.24
CA TYR A 90 -4.43 -1.81 -0.87
C TYR A 90 -3.05 -2.13 -1.45
N VAL A 91 -2.00 -2.14 -0.62
CA VAL A 91 -0.63 -2.35 -1.12
C VAL A 91 -0.47 -3.75 -1.74
N MET A 92 -1.01 -4.79 -1.11
CA MET A 92 -0.87 -6.15 -1.62
C MET A 92 -1.72 -6.39 -2.87
N THR A 93 -2.99 -6.02 -2.84
CA THR A 93 -3.96 -6.41 -3.88
C THR A 93 -4.02 -5.42 -5.03
N ASP A 94 -4.07 -4.12 -4.72
CA ASP A 94 -4.27 -3.10 -5.75
C ASP A 94 -2.93 -2.64 -6.34
N VAL A 95 -1.84 -2.70 -5.59
CA VAL A 95 -0.51 -2.31 -6.09
C VAL A 95 0.29 -3.54 -6.52
N VAL A 96 0.72 -4.38 -5.58
CA VAL A 96 1.66 -5.48 -5.88
C VAL A 96 1.07 -6.48 -6.87
N ASP A 97 -0.14 -7.00 -6.64
CA ASP A 97 -0.73 -8.00 -7.53
C ASP A 97 -1.07 -7.45 -8.92
N VAL A 98 -1.48 -6.19 -9.03
CA VAL A 98 -1.78 -5.58 -10.35
C VAL A 98 -0.50 -5.35 -11.13
N GLU A 99 0.52 -4.78 -10.51
CA GLU A 99 1.79 -4.50 -11.17
C GLU A 99 2.54 -5.79 -11.54
N PHE A 100 2.48 -6.81 -10.68
CA PHE A 100 3.08 -8.10 -10.98
C PHE A 100 2.39 -8.81 -12.14
N ARG A 101 1.04 -8.78 -12.19
CA ARG A 101 0.28 -9.32 -13.33
C ARG A 101 0.61 -8.58 -14.64
N ARG A 102 0.76 -7.26 -14.59
CA ARG A 102 1.19 -6.45 -15.74
C ARG A 102 2.58 -6.85 -16.23
N LEU A 103 3.56 -6.90 -15.32
CA LEU A 103 4.91 -7.33 -15.65
C LEU A 103 4.90 -8.69 -16.35
N LYS A 104 4.17 -9.65 -15.77
CA LYS A 104 4.02 -10.99 -16.34
C LYS A 104 3.36 -10.96 -17.73
N GLY A 105 2.33 -10.14 -17.93
CA GLY A 105 1.68 -9.94 -19.23
C GLY A 105 2.65 -9.44 -20.30
N MET A 106 3.38 -8.36 -20.01
CA MET A 106 4.35 -7.79 -20.95
C MET A 106 5.48 -8.76 -21.30
N LEU A 107 5.92 -9.58 -20.35
CA LEU A 107 6.93 -10.61 -20.60
C LEU A 107 6.37 -11.74 -21.47
N LEU A 108 5.15 -12.23 -21.18
CA LEU A 108 4.55 -13.35 -21.90
C LEU A 108 4.09 -13.01 -23.33
N GLU A 109 3.49 -11.84 -23.53
CA GLU A 109 3.09 -11.36 -24.86
C GLU A 109 4.31 -11.19 -25.76
N LYS A 110 5.36 -10.56 -25.24
CA LYS A 110 6.58 -10.32 -26.01
C LYS A 110 7.38 -11.59 -26.28
N THR A 111 7.29 -12.61 -25.43
CA THR A 111 7.80 -13.96 -25.76
C THR A 111 6.94 -14.69 -26.79
N SER A 112 5.63 -14.44 -26.85
CA SER A 112 4.73 -15.09 -27.81
C SER A 112 4.93 -14.54 -29.23
N ASP A 113 5.23 -13.26 -29.37
CA ASP A 113 5.60 -12.66 -30.66
C ASP A 113 6.91 -13.22 -31.21
N VAL A 114 7.87 -13.56 -30.32
CA VAL A 114 9.09 -14.28 -30.70
C VAL A 114 8.77 -15.65 -31.28
N VAL A 115 7.88 -16.42 -30.63
CA VAL A 115 7.52 -17.77 -31.08
C VAL A 115 6.74 -17.75 -32.39
N LYS A 116 5.78 -16.82 -32.55
CA LYS A 116 5.00 -16.65 -33.79
C LYS A 116 5.85 -16.23 -34.98
N HIS A 117 6.92 -15.47 -34.77
CA HIS A 117 7.88 -15.11 -35.82
C HIS A 117 8.95 -16.19 -36.06
N ALA A 118 9.28 -17.02 -35.07
CA ALA A 118 10.25 -18.12 -35.21
C ALA A 118 9.66 -19.35 -35.92
N THR A 119 8.38 -19.67 -35.68
CA THR A 119 7.64 -20.60 -36.55
C THR A 119 7.04 -19.80 -37.69
N GLY A 120 7.82 -19.59 -38.76
CA GLY A 120 7.30 -19.16 -40.05
C GLY A 120 6.22 -20.13 -40.54
N GLY A 121 5.00 -19.94 -40.04
CA GLY A 121 3.81 -20.59 -40.56
C GLY A 121 3.57 -20.03 -41.94
N GLN A 122 4.09 -20.73 -42.95
CA GLN A 122 3.60 -20.60 -44.31
C GLN A 122 2.08 -20.78 -44.26
N SER A 123 1.34 -19.70 -44.51
CA SER A 123 -0.04 -19.76 -44.92
C SER A 123 -0.11 -20.68 -46.14
N ILE A 124 -0.58 -21.91 -45.95
CA ILE A 124 -0.84 -22.87 -47.02
C ILE A 124 -1.97 -22.27 -47.89
N PRO A 125 -1.75 -21.94 -49.18
CA PRO A 125 -2.86 -21.73 -50.11
C PRO A 125 -3.42 -23.12 -50.45
N ALA A 126 -4.74 -23.29 -50.30
CA ALA A 126 -5.44 -24.51 -50.71
C ALA A 126 -5.30 -24.73 -52.23
N PRO A 127 -5.13 -25.99 -52.71
CA PRO A 127 -5.11 -26.29 -54.14
C PRO A 127 -6.53 -26.60 -54.65
N GLY A 128 -6.91 -26.04 -55.79
CA GLY A 128 -8.08 -26.49 -56.54
C GLY A 128 -8.63 -25.48 -57.56
N SER A 129 -8.14 -25.53 -58.81
CA SER A 129 -8.97 -25.67 -60.02
C SER A 129 -8.10 -25.55 -61.28
N GLU A 130 -8.30 -26.50 -62.17
CA GLU A 130 -7.56 -26.81 -63.39
C GLU A 130 -7.88 -25.87 -64.57
N GLY A 131 -7.01 -25.88 -65.58
CA GLY A 131 -7.17 -25.26 -66.91
C GLY A 131 -5.83 -24.77 -67.48
N ALA A 132 -4.95 -25.67 -67.93
CA ALA A 132 -4.79 -26.07 -69.34
C ALA A 132 -4.27 -24.94 -70.26
N ASP A 133 -2.98 -25.00 -70.61
CA ASP A 133 -2.46 -25.47 -71.91
C ASP A 133 -1.23 -24.67 -72.39
N GLY A 134 -0.29 -25.32 -73.10
CA GLY A 134 0.71 -24.62 -73.93
C GLY A 134 2.21 -24.74 -73.56
N GLN A 135 2.75 -25.97 -73.61
CA GLN A 135 3.89 -26.43 -74.43
C GLN A 135 5.20 -25.60 -74.63
N ILE A 136 6.35 -26.32 -74.64
CA ILE A 136 7.69 -26.04 -75.27
C ILE A 136 8.73 -25.40 -74.31
N GLU A 137 9.96 -25.88 -74.08
CA GLU A 137 10.84 -26.90 -74.69
C GLU A 137 11.90 -27.41 -73.69
N ALA A 138 12.65 -28.43 -74.12
CA ALA A 138 13.52 -29.28 -73.31
C ALA A 138 15.00 -28.81 -73.18
N SER A 139 15.65 -29.43 -72.19
CA SER A 139 17.08 -29.81 -72.13
C SER A 139 18.11 -28.75 -71.72
N HIS A 140 18.77 -28.96 -70.56
CA HIS A 140 20.16 -29.46 -70.48
C HIS A 140 20.69 -29.42 -69.03
N SER A 141 21.32 -30.51 -68.62
CA SER A 141 22.08 -30.67 -67.37
C SER A 141 23.30 -29.76 -67.31
N ALA A 142 23.55 -29.13 -66.16
CA ALA A 142 24.91 -28.82 -65.70
C ALA A 142 24.94 -28.56 -64.19
N SER A 143 25.66 -29.43 -63.49
CA SER A 143 26.21 -29.18 -62.15
C SER A 143 27.06 -27.91 -62.17
N THR A 144 26.84 -26.99 -61.23
CA THR A 144 27.88 -26.08 -60.73
C THR A 144 27.43 -25.48 -59.40
N LEU A 145 28.10 -25.87 -58.32
CA LEU A 145 28.17 -25.08 -57.09
C LEU A 145 28.84 -23.73 -57.42
N PRO A 146 28.44 -22.64 -56.75
CA PRO A 146 29.46 -21.94 -55.98
C PRO A 146 29.00 -21.52 -54.59
N ALA A 147 29.91 -21.78 -53.64
CA ALA A 147 30.32 -20.94 -52.53
C ALA A 147 29.34 -19.87 -52.01
N SER A 148 28.85 -20.13 -50.80
CA SER A 148 28.98 -19.25 -49.63
C SER A 148 29.30 -17.78 -49.92
N GLN A 149 28.26 -16.97 -50.04
CA GLN A 149 28.26 -15.64 -49.44
C GLN A 149 27.05 -15.57 -48.52
N SER A 150 27.32 -15.80 -47.24
CA SER A 150 26.44 -15.43 -46.14
C SER A 150 26.29 -13.91 -46.16
N SER A 151 25.43 -13.40 -47.04
CA SER A 151 24.73 -12.16 -46.77
C SER A 151 24.01 -12.38 -45.45
N SER A 152 24.55 -11.76 -44.41
CA SER A 152 23.98 -11.67 -43.07
C SER A 152 22.51 -11.28 -43.20
N SER A 153 21.64 -12.29 -43.26
CA SER A 153 20.24 -12.11 -42.99
C SER A 153 20.20 -11.64 -41.55
N ASN A 154 20.01 -10.33 -41.37
CA ASN A 154 19.37 -9.77 -40.19
C ASN A 154 18.01 -10.46 -40.05
N ALA A 155 18.03 -11.71 -39.60
CA ALA A 155 16.90 -12.34 -38.96
C ALA A 155 16.74 -11.56 -37.67
N GLY A 156 15.98 -10.46 -37.77
CA GLY A 156 15.43 -9.75 -36.62
C GLY A 156 14.54 -10.73 -35.87
N SER A 157 15.16 -11.67 -35.16
CA SER A 157 14.55 -12.27 -33.99
C SER A 157 14.18 -11.07 -33.13
N THR A 158 12.89 -10.81 -32.98
CA THR A 158 12.38 -9.83 -32.01
C THR A 158 12.58 -10.38 -30.59
N SER A 159 13.76 -10.92 -30.31
CA SER A 159 14.22 -11.29 -28.98
C SER A 159 14.03 -10.09 -28.07
N LEU A 160 13.55 -10.35 -26.85
CA LEU A 160 13.55 -9.36 -25.79
C LEU A 160 15.00 -8.90 -25.57
N ASP A 161 15.39 -7.80 -26.20
CA ASP A 161 16.71 -7.22 -25.96
C ASP A 161 16.82 -6.83 -24.47
N PHE A 162 18.01 -7.00 -23.90
CA PHE A 162 18.32 -6.73 -22.50
C PHE A 162 17.92 -5.31 -22.09
N THR A 163 18.07 -4.34 -23.01
CA THR A 163 17.62 -2.96 -22.81
C THR A 163 16.12 -2.88 -22.54
N THR A 164 15.32 -3.63 -23.30
CA THR A 164 13.87 -3.67 -23.10
C THR A 164 13.53 -4.34 -21.77
N LEU A 165 14.15 -5.48 -21.46
CA LEU A 165 13.88 -6.18 -20.20
C LEU A 165 14.19 -5.29 -19.00
N ARG A 166 15.30 -4.54 -19.07
CA ARG A 166 15.70 -3.58 -18.03
C ARG A 166 14.67 -2.47 -17.87
N ASN A 167 14.26 -1.85 -18.98
CA ASN A 167 13.23 -0.81 -18.94
C ASN A 167 11.91 -1.33 -18.34
N ILE A 168 11.48 -2.53 -18.73
CA ILE A 168 10.27 -3.18 -18.17
C ILE A 168 10.38 -3.33 -16.64
N HIS A 169 11.53 -3.80 -16.15
CA HIS A 169 11.74 -4.03 -14.73
C HIS A 169 11.90 -2.74 -13.92
N THR A 170 12.63 -1.76 -14.45
CA THR A 170 12.75 -0.42 -13.84
C THR A 170 11.37 0.23 -13.73
N THR A 171 10.57 0.20 -14.79
CA THR A 171 9.19 0.73 -14.76
C THR A 171 8.31 -0.02 -13.76
N TYR A 172 8.44 -1.35 -13.65
CA TYR A 172 7.72 -2.13 -12.63
C TYR A 172 8.09 -1.67 -11.21
N LEU A 173 9.38 -1.51 -10.91
CA LEU A 173 9.84 -1.06 -9.61
C LEU A 173 9.39 0.36 -9.28
N GLU A 174 9.50 1.29 -10.23
CA GLU A 174 9.03 2.67 -10.07
C GLU A 174 7.53 2.73 -9.75
N ARG A 175 6.74 1.91 -10.45
CA ARG A 175 5.28 1.81 -10.22
C ARG A 175 4.96 1.19 -8.87
N LEU A 176 5.70 0.18 -8.43
CA LEU A 176 5.54 -0.39 -7.08
C LEU A 176 5.84 0.63 -5.99
N ILE A 177 6.96 1.34 -6.07
CA ILE A 177 7.35 2.34 -5.06
C ILE A 177 6.32 3.46 -5.02
N THR A 178 5.91 3.96 -6.18
CA THR A 178 4.94 5.04 -6.30
C THR A 178 3.56 4.62 -5.81
N GLY A 179 3.07 3.45 -6.24
CA GLY A 179 1.80 2.89 -5.81
C GLY A 179 1.76 2.56 -4.31
N SER A 180 2.88 2.13 -3.74
CA SER A 180 3.02 1.89 -2.29
C SER A 180 3.16 3.16 -1.46
N LEU A 181 2.98 4.34 -2.07
CA LEU A 181 3.08 5.67 -1.45
C LEU A 181 4.49 6.03 -0.95
N LEU A 182 5.50 5.20 -1.23
CA LEU A 182 6.89 5.41 -0.79
C LEU A 182 7.59 6.55 -1.55
N SER A 183 7.10 6.90 -2.74
CA SER A 183 7.57 8.08 -3.48
C SER A 183 7.11 9.41 -2.87
N ASN A 184 6.22 9.39 -1.87
CA ASN A 184 5.71 10.58 -1.19
C ASN A 184 6.22 10.60 0.27
N PRO A 185 7.27 11.38 0.58
CA PRO A 185 7.86 11.41 1.92
C PRO A 185 6.89 11.86 3.02
N PRO A 186 6.04 12.90 2.82
CA PRO A 186 4.99 13.24 3.79
C PRO A 186 4.06 12.07 4.15
N LEU A 187 3.51 11.37 3.16
CA LEU A 187 2.64 10.20 3.40
C LEU A 187 3.39 9.09 4.12
N THR A 188 4.63 8.81 3.70
CA THR A 188 5.48 7.79 4.33
C THR A 188 5.79 8.13 5.79
N ALA A 189 6.02 9.40 6.12
CA ALA A 189 6.24 9.87 7.49
C ALA A 189 4.99 9.68 8.35
N ILE A 190 3.81 10.03 7.82
CA ILE A 190 2.53 9.84 8.54
C ILE A 190 2.26 8.35 8.79
N ILE A 191 2.46 7.48 7.78
CA ILE A 191 2.31 6.03 7.96
C ILE A 191 3.25 5.53 9.06
N ARG A 192 4.51 5.96 9.07
CA ARG A 192 5.46 5.59 10.14
C ARG A 192 4.94 6.00 11.52
N MET A 193 4.45 7.23 11.67
CA MET A 193 3.89 7.71 12.94
C MET A 193 2.65 6.91 13.38
N ILE A 194 1.82 6.48 12.43
CA ILE A 194 0.67 5.61 12.71
C ILE A 194 1.17 4.25 13.21
N LEU A 195 2.12 3.61 12.52
CA LEU A 195 2.68 2.33 12.94
C LEU A 195 3.30 2.42 14.34
N GLU A 196 4.08 3.47 14.62
CA GLU A 196 4.67 3.72 15.94
C GLU A 196 3.60 3.91 17.03
N THR A 197 2.48 4.55 16.69
CA THR A 197 1.36 4.74 17.62
C THR A 197 0.62 3.44 17.92
N CYS A 198 0.42 2.59 16.90
CA CYS A 198 -0.08 1.23 17.09
C CYS A 198 0.85 0.40 18.00
N GLU A 199 2.16 0.41 17.71
CA GLU A 199 3.15 -0.34 18.51
C GLU A 199 3.20 0.15 19.97
N ARG A 200 3.10 1.46 20.20
CA ARG A 200 3.08 2.06 21.56
C ARG A 200 1.85 1.61 22.34
N PHE A 201 0.68 1.63 21.72
CA PHE A 201 -0.56 1.17 22.36
C PHE A 201 -0.49 -0.32 22.70
N VAL A 202 -0.04 -1.15 21.75
CA VAL A 202 0.09 -2.60 21.97
C VAL A 202 1.08 -2.89 23.10
N ALA A 203 2.24 -2.23 23.11
CA ALA A 203 3.22 -2.37 24.19
C ALA A 203 2.64 -1.95 25.55
N GLN A 204 1.81 -0.91 25.58
CA GLN A 204 1.15 -0.47 26.80
C GLN A 204 0.12 -1.51 27.30
N ALA A 205 -0.69 -2.07 26.40
CA ALA A 205 -1.64 -3.13 26.73
C ALA A 205 -0.93 -4.40 27.21
N GLU A 206 0.18 -4.80 26.57
CA GLU A 206 1.03 -5.91 27.01
C GLU A 206 1.60 -5.66 28.40
N ARG A 207 2.12 -4.45 28.66
CA ARG A 207 2.62 -4.03 29.98
C ARG A 207 1.55 -4.11 31.06
N TRP A 208 0.29 -3.92 30.70
CA TRP A 208 -0.85 -4.03 31.62
C TRP A 208 -1.38 -5.46 31.81
N GLY A 209 -0.73 -6.47 31.20
CA GLY A 209 -1.15 -7.87 31.30
C GLY A 209 -2.11 -8.31 30.20
N GLY A 210 -2.19 -7.56 29.09
CA GLY A 210 -3.09 -7.87 27.98
C GLY A 210 -4.52 -7.39 28.17
N ASP A 211 -4.77 -6.54 29.16
CA ASP A 211 -6.04 -5.86 29.41
C ASP A 211 -5.84 -4.36 29.61
N ILE A 212 -6.83 -3.57 29.20
CA ILE A 212 -6.85 -2.12 29.40
C ILE A 212 -7.38 -1.80 30.80
N LEU A 213 -8.31 -2.60 31.32
CA LEU A 213 -8.80 -2.42 32.69
C LEU A 213 -7.81 -2.99 33.71
N PRO A 214 -7.58 -2.30 34.84
CA PRO A 214 -6.84 -2.87 35.97
C PRO A 214 -7.58 -4.08 36.57
N GLU A 215 -6.80 -5.02 37.10
CA GLU A 215 -7.37 -6.16 37.82
C GLU A 215 -8.10 -5.69 39.09
N LEU A 216 -9.27 -6.24 39.34
CA LEU A 216 -10.13 -5.86 40.46
C LEU A 216 -9.47 -6.06 41.84
N LEU A 217 -8.60 -7.07 41.96
CA LEU A 217 -7.94 -7.40 43.23
C LEU A 217 -6.74 -6.50 43.54
N SER A 218 -6.08 -5.97 42.51
CA SER A 218 -4.96 -5.04 42.68
C SER A 218 -5.43 -3.59 42.89
N GLU A 219 -6.64 -3.27 42.44
CA GLU A 219 -7.29 -1.97 42.65
C GLU A 219 -7.99 -1.90 44.02
N GLY A 220 -7.21 -1.89 45.11
CA GLY A 220 -7.65 -1.36 46.40
C GLY A 220 -8.34 -2.30 47.41
N SER A 221 -8.36 -3.62 47.22
CA SER A 221 -9.25 -4.48 48.03
C SER A 221 -8.73 -4.95 49.40
N LEU A 222 -7.49 -4.69 49.83
CA LEU A 222 -6.97 -5.29 51.10
C LEU A 222 -6.35 -4.31 52.11
N ALA A 223 -6.04 -3.07 51.73
CA ALA A 223 -5.51 -2.07 52.65
C ALA A 223 -6.33 -0.79 52.48
N GLY A 224 -7.22 -0.51 53.44
CA GLY A 224 -8.22 0.57 53.39
C GLY A 224 -7.65 1.99 53.38
N GLY A 225 -6.92 2.35 52.32
CA GLY A 225 -6.34 3.68 52.14
C GLY A 225 -5.88 4.00 50.71
N GLY A 226 -6.16 3.15 49.71
CA GLY A 226 -5.89 3.46 48.30
C GLY A 226 -7.05 4.19 47.63
N ASP A 227 -6.78 5.24 46.86
CA ASP A 227 -7.77 5.96 46.05
C ASP A 227 -8.36 5.04 44.98
N VAL A 228 -9.63 4.65 45.14
CA VAL A 228 -10.33 3.71 44.26
C VAL A 228 -10.45 4.32 42.86
N GLY A 229 -10.19 3.51 41.83
CA GLY A 229 -10.24 3.97 40.43
C GLY A 229 -9.06 4.85 40.00
N LYS A 230 -8.03 5.04 40.85
CA LYS A 230 -6.82 5.78 40.45
C LYS A 230 -6.14 5.14 39.24
N MET A 231 -6.00 3.82 39.22
CA MET A 231 -5.38 3.11 38.09
C MET A 231 -6.25 3.21 36.83
N VAL A 232 -7.58 3.11 36.96
CA VAL A 232 -8.51 3.35 35.84
C VAL A 232 -8.32 4.76 35.27
N LYS A 233 -8.22 5.80 36.11
CA LYS A 233 -8.00 7.18 35.66
C LYS A 233 -6.66 7.34 34.94
N GLU A 234 -5.58 6.78 35.49
CA GLU A 234 -4.24 6.81 34.88
C GLU A 234 -4.24 6.16 33.49
N ARG A 235 -4.81 4.96 33.37
CA ARG A 235 -4.90 4.26 32.08
C ARG A 235 -5.81 4.99 31.10
N LYS A 236 -6.88 5.62 31.58
CA LYS A 236 -7.81 6.41 30.74
C LYS A 236 -7.12 7.59 30.06
N VAL A 237 -6.25 8.32 30.76
CA VAL A 237 -5.48 9.41 30.17
C VAL A 237 -4.60 8.91 29.02
N ILE A 238 -3.87 7.81 29.25
CA ILE A 238 -2.96 7.24 28.26
C ILE A 238 -3.73 6.74 27.01
N VAL A 239 -4.84 6.04 27.21
CA VAL A 239 -5.65 5.54 26.09
C VAL A 239 -6.29 6.69 25.31
N ALA A 240 -6.75 7.74 25.99
CA ALA A 240 -7.30 8.92 25.34
C ALA A 240 -6.26 9.67 24.49
N GLU A 241 -5.04 9.82 24.99
CA GLU A 241 -3.92 10.44 24.25
C GLU A 241 -3.59 9.65 22.97
N VAL A 242 -3.51 8.31 23.07
CA VAL A 242 -3.32 7.45 21.90
C VAL A 242 -4.46 7.62 20.91
N ASN A 243 -5.71 7.63 21.40
CA ASN A 243 -6.90 7.78 20.56
C ASN A 243 -6.86 9.09 19.77
N GLU A 244 -6.61 10.21 20.44
CA GLU A 244 -6.52 11.54 19.83
C GLU A 244 -5.38 11.62 18.80
N THR A 245 -4.21 11.08 19.16
CA THR A 245 -3.05 11.02 18.26
C THR A 245 -3.37 10.20 17.01
N LEU A 246 -4.00 9.03 17.17
CA LEU A 246 -4.37 8.16 16.06
C LEU A 246 -5.36 8.87 15.13
N HIS A 247 -6.43 9.46 15.66
CA HIS A 247 -7.43 10.18 14.87
C HIS A 247 -6.82 11.35 14.10
N THR A 248 -5.91 12.11 14.74
CA THR A 248 -5.21 13.22 14.10
C THR A 248 -4.34 12.73 12.95
N LEU A 249 -3.59 11.64 13.15
CA LEU A 249 -2.75 11.05 12.11
C LEU A 249 -3.57 10.48 10.95
N LEU A 250 -4.69 9.79 11.23
CA LEU A 250 -5.59 9.26 10.19
C LEU A 250 -6.22 10.38 9.37
N GLY A 251 -6.68 11.45 10.02
CA GLY A 251 -7.20 12.63 9.34
C GLY A 251 -6.14 13.31 8.47
N THR A 252 -4.93 13.50 9.01
CA THR A 252 -3.81 14.08 8.26
C THR A 252 -3.41 13.20 7.08
N PHE A 253 -3.39 11.88 7.26
CA PHE A 253 -3.11 10.92 6.19
C PHE A 253 -4.12 11.06 5.04
N TYR A 254 -5.41 11.07 5.37
CA TYR A 254 -6.47 11.23 4.39
C TYR A 254 -6.38 12.55 3.63
N GLU A 255 -6.18 13.66 4.34
CA GLU A 255 -6.03 14.98 3.74
C GLU A 255 -4.83 15.02 2.78
N GLN A 256 -3.66 14.55 3.23
CA GLN A 256 -2.46 14.51 2.39
C GLN A 256 -2.64 13.60 1.16
N LEU A 257 -3.36 12.49 1.30
CA LEU A 257 -3.65 11.58 0.19
C LEU A 257 -4.61 12.22 -0.82
N SER A 258 -5.63 12.94 -0.35
CA SER A 258 -6.58 13.69 -1.17
C SER A 258 -5.90 14.85 -1.92
N LEU A 259 -5.04 15.61 -1.23
CA LEU A 259 -4.24 16.68 -1.83
C LEU A 259 -3.29 16.13 -2.90
N SER A 260 -2.63 14.99 -2.64
CA SER A 260 -1.76 14.31 -3.59
C SER A 260 -2.52 13.81 -4.83
N THR A 261 -3.81 13.55 -4.71
CA THR A 261 -4.65 13.15 -5.86
C THR A 261 -5.10 14.37 -6.68
N THR A 262 -5.31 15.52 -6.02
CA THR A 262 -5.92 16.72 -6.63
C THR A 262 -4.90 17.75 -7.16
N GLN A 263 -3.77 17.96 -6.46
CA GLN A 263 -2.85 19.08 -6.71
C GLN A 263 -1.52 18.70 -7.37
N GLN A 264 -0.99 17.50 -7.10
CA GLN A 264 0.29 17.02 -7.64
C GLN A 264 0.19 15.52 -7.94
N PRO A 265 -0.05 15.11 -9.20
CA PRO A 265 -0.11 13.69 -9.54
C PRO A 265 1.20 13.01 -9.12
N PHE A 266 1.11 11.82 -8.52
CA PHE A 266 2.23 10.91 -8.26
C PHE A 266 3.08 10.78 -9.53
N SER A 267 4.06 11.66 -9.67
CA SER A 267 4.92 11.68 -10.84
C SER A 267 6.07 10.77 -10.47
N ALA A 268 6.14 9.59 -11.10
CA ALA A 268 7.39 8.85 -11.11
C ALA A 268 8.45 9.84 -11.61
N THR A 269 9.44 10.15 -10.78
CA THR A 269 10.55 11.01 -11.16
C THR A 269 11.32 10.28 -12.26
N ALA A 270 10.90 10.48 -13.50
CA ALA A 270 11.66 10.09 -14.66
C ALA A 270 12.99 10.85 -14.59
N ASP A 271 14.05 10.10 -14.27
CA ASP A 271 15.45 10.45 -14.47
C ASP A 271 15.99 11.64 -13.65
N ALA A 272 16.21 11.42 -12.35
CA ALA A 272 17.02 12.32 -11.50
C ALA A 272 18.55 12.06 -11.62
N SER A 273 19.04 11.44 -12.70
CA SER A 273 20.47 11.14 -12.88
C SER A 273 21.17 11.94 -13.98
N LYS A 274 20.54 13.00 -14.53
CA LYS A 274 21.18 13.86 -15.54
C LYS A 274 21.22 15.38 -15.26
N SER A 275 20.82 15.87 -14.09
CA SER A 275 20.76 17.33 -13.84
C SER A 275 21.46 17.83 -12.57
N VAL A 276 22.65 17.32 -12.25
CA VAL A 276 23.44 17.77 -11.08
C VAL A 276 24.32 19.01 -11.38
N LEU A 277 24.23 19.66 -12.54
CA LEU A 277 25.23 20.70 -12.91
C LEU A 277 24.79 22.16 -13.01
N TYR A 278 23.60 22.58 -12.57
CA TYR A 278 23.33 24.02 -12.42
C TYR A 278 22.38 24.31 -11.26
N SER A 279 22.90 24.33 -10.03
CA SER A 279 22.24 25.01 -8.92
C SER A 279 23.26 25.46 -7.87
N VAL A 280 23.92 26.59 -8.15
CA VAL A 280 24.42 27.50 -7.11
C VAL A 280 24.10 28.92 -7.55
N SER A 281 23.00 29.47 -7.04
CA SER A 281 23.00 30.83 -6.47
C SER A 281 21.69 31.11 -5.75
N MET A 282 21.87 31.66 -4.56
CA MET A 282 20.87 32.06 -3.59
C MET A 282 19.98 33.20 -4.12
N ALA A 283 18.68 33.18 -3.79
CA ALA A 283 17.97 34.38 -3.33
C ALA A 283 16.61 34.03 -2.73
N ASN A 284 16.43 34.57 -1.53
CA ASN A 284 15.24 34.65 -0.70
C ASN A 284 14.09 35.39 -1.40
N THR A 285 12.89 34.81 -1.56
CA THR A 285 11.62 35.56 -1.60
C THR A 285 10.44 34.70 -1.14
N THR A 286 9.60 35.34 -0.33
CA THR A 286 8.30 34.91 0.16
C THR A 286 7.21 35.11 -0.91
N GLY A 287 6.19 34.24 -0.90
CA GLY A 287 4.83 34.59 -1.31
C GLY A 287 4.41 34.30 -2.76
N PHE A 288 3.15 33.87 -2.87
CA PHE A 288 2.28 33.78 -4.03
C PHE A 288 2.29 32.48 -4.87
N HIS A 289 1.28 31.66 -4.55
CA HIS A 289 0.58 30.77 -5.46
C HIS A 289 0.41 31.41 -6.85
N THR A 290 0.96 30.77 -7.87
CA THR A 290 0.60 31.05 -9.26
C THR A 290 0.29 29.75 -9.97
N PHE A 291 -0.93 29.68 -10.49
CA PHE A 291 -1.46 28.66 -11.38
C PHE A 291 -0.59 28.58 -12.64
N LEU A 292 0.26 27.57 -12.72
CA LEU A 292 0.88 27.13 -13.98
C LEU A 292 0.55 25.66 -14.17
N ARG A 293 -0.49 25.40 -14.96
CA ARG A 293 -0.80 24.09 -15.52
C ARG A 293 0.41 23.64 -16.37
N PRO A 294 1.19 22.62 -15.97
CA PRO A 294 2.24 22.13 -16.85
C PRO A 294 1.55 21.47 -18.04
N LYS A 295 1.98 21.89 -19.23
CA LYS A 295 1.62 21.32 -20.52
C LYS A 295 1.76 19.80 -20.43
N ARG A 296 0.66 19.11 -20.69
CA ARG A 296 0.46 17.65 -20.60
C ARG A 296 1.55 16.92 -21.40
N GLY A 297 2.69 16.66 -20.77
CA GLY A 297 3.67 15.67 -21.23
C GLY A 297 2.97 14.32 -21.34
N ARG A 298 3.42 13.52 -22.30
CA ARG A 298 2.88 12.18 -22.61
C ARG A 298 2.75 11.37 -21.32
N ARG A 299 1.54 11.33 -20.74
CA ARG A 299 1.26 10.53 -19.54
C ARG A 299 1.57 9.08 -19.89
N LEU A 300 2.49 8.48 -19.15
CA LEU A 300 2.65 7.04 -19.17
C LEU A 300 1.33 6.45 -18.71
N GLU A 301 0.81 5.47 -19.45
CA GLU A 301 -0.46 4.78 -19.18
C GLU A 301 -0.57 4.27 -17.73
N GLY A 302 0.57 4.07 -17.05
CA GLY A 302 0.66 3.72 -15.63
C GLY A 302 0.28 4.81 -14.63
N ASP A 303 0.51 6.09 -14.92
CA ASP A 303 0.22 7.18 -13.97
C ASP A 303 -1.28 7.35 -13.74
N ASP A 304 -2.09 7.01 -14.74
CA ASP A 304 -3.54 7.04 -14.63
C ASP A 304 -4.08 5.88 -13.79
N GLU A 305 -3.35 4.77 -13.71
CA GLU A 305 -3.75 3.59 -12.92
C GLU A 305 -3.34 3.72 -11.46
N VAL A 306 -2.14 4.24 -11.19
CA VAL A 306 -1.71 4.59 -9.83
C VAL A 306 -2.75 5.53 -9.19
N ARG A 307 -3.21 6.54 -9.94
CA ARG A 307 -4.25 7.45 -9.47
C ARG A 307 -5.56 6.74 -9.18
N ARG A 308 -6.04 5.87 -10.08
CA ARG A 308 -7.28 5.10 -9.87
C ARG A 308 -7.20 4.23 -8.62
N HIS A 309 -6.05 3.65 -8.32
CA HIS A 309 -5.90 2.81 -7.13
C HIS A 309 -5.87 3.66 -5.86
N VAL A 310 -5.23 4.83 -5.89
CA VAL A 310 -5.27 5.79 -4.78
C VAL A 310 -6.68 6.34 -4.56
N GLU A 311 -7.44 6.62 -5.61
CA GLU A 311 -8.86 7.01 -5.52
C GLU A 311 -9.71 5.91 -4.87
N ARG A 312 -9.47 4.64 -5.21
CA ARG A 312 -10.11 3.50 -4.52
C ARG A 312 -9.71 3.41 -3.06
N LEU A 313 -8.45 3.69 -2.72
CA LEU A 313 -7.99 3.75 -1.32
C LEU A 313 -8.72 4.85 -0.56
N LEU A 314 -8.84 6.06 -1.11
CA LEU A 314 -9.61 7.16 -0.51
C LEU A 314 -11.06 6.75 -0.26
N LEU A 315 -11.71 6.09 -1.23
CA LEU A 315 -13.07 5.58 -1.08
C LEU A 315 -13.19 4.52 0.02
N ARG A 316 -12.19 3.63 0.18
CA ARG A 316 -12.19 2.62 1.26
C ARG A 316 -11.96 3.27 2.63
N LEU A 317 -11.08 4.26 2.71
CA LEU A 317 -10.80 4.98 3.95
C LEU A 317 -11.98 5.84 4.41
N ASP A 318 -12.76 6.35 3.47
CA ASP A 318 -13.87 7.26 3.74
C ASP A 318 -15.24 6.67 3.37
N PHE A 319 -15.35 5.34 3.44
CA PHE A 319 -16.59 4.63 3.12
C PHE A 319 -17.79 5.12 3.95
N ASN A 320 -17.53 5.58 5.18
CA ASN A 320 -18.54 6.14 6.09
C ASN A 320 -18.61 7.68 6.08
N GLY A 321 -17.83 8.38 5.26
CA GLY A 321 -17.81 9.85 5.19
C GLY A 321 -17.16 10.55 6.40
N GLY A 322 -16.56 9.82 7.33
CA GLY A 322 -16.01 10.36 8.57
C GLY A 322 -14.81 11.30 8.38
N PHE A 323 -14.12 11.24 7.24
CA PHE A 323 -12.98 12.10 6.92
C PHE A 323 -13.34 13.23 5.94
N SER A 324 -14.36 13.04 5.09
CA SER A 324 -14.81 14.06 4.13
C SER A 324 -15.87 15.02 4.66
N MET A 325 -16.58 14.67 5.75
CA MET A 325 -17.53 15.58 6.38
C MET A 325 -16.80 16.82 6.92
N PRO A 326 -17.28 18.04 6.59
CA PRO A 326 -16.72 19.25 7.19
C PRO A 326 -16.92 19.15 8.71
N LYS A 327 -15.83 19.30 9.48
CA LYS A 327 -15.91 19.48 10.94
C LYS A 327 -16.67 20.78 11.19
N THR A 328 -18.00 20.68 11.27
CA THR A 328 -18.87 21.80 11.58
C THR A 328 -18.47 22.28 12.97
N GLY A 329 -17.86 23.46 13.03
CA GLY A 329 -17.23 23.96 14.24
C GLY A 329 -18.25 24.21 15.34
N GLY A 330 -17.86 23.85 16.57
CA GLY A 330 -18.36 24.45 17.79
C GLY A 330 -19.55 23.74 18.43
N ASN A 331 -19.29 23.21 19.63
CA ASN A 331 -20.24 22.80 20.67
C ASN A 331 -20.86 21.39 20.52
N ALA A 332 -20.33 20.43 21.29
CA ALA A 332 -21.12 19.58 22.21
C ALA A 332 -20.24 18.48 22.81
N GLY A 333 -20.07 18.51 24.13
CA GLY A 333 -19.90 17.26 24.86
C GLY A 333 -21.12 16.37 24.64
N SER A 334 -20.91 15.05 24.68
CA SER A 334 -21.95 14.02 24.63
C SER A 334 -22.65 13.83 23.27
N ASN A 335 -22.04 13.10 22.33
CA ASN A 335 -22.67 11.90 21.71
C ASN A 335 -21.92 11.18 20.57
N ASP A 336 -20.66 11.51 20.25
CA ASP A 336 -19.91 10.82 19.16
C ASP A 336 -19.71 9.30 19.34
N GLY A 337 -20.03 8.75 20.51
CA GLY A 337 -20.01 7.31 20.75
C GLY A 337 -21.23 6.55 20.21
N GLU A 338 -22.32 7.22 19.87
CA GLU A 338 -23.60 6.58 19.55
C GLU A 338 -23.81 6.32 18.05
N GLU A 339 -23.20 7.12 17.18
CA GLU A 339 -23.38 6.96 15.72
C GLU A 339 -22.59 5.79 15.13
N ILE A 340 -21.46 5.41 15.74
CA ILE A 340 -20.72 4.20 15.35
C ILE A 340 -21.44 2.92 15.80
N LEU A 341 -22.40 2.99 16.73
CA LEU A 341 -23.07 1.81 17.29
C LEU A 341 -24.31 1.36 16.51
N LYS A 342 -24.80 2.14 15.52
CA LYS A 342 -25.98 1.75 14.71
C LYS A 342 -25.66 0.96 13.45
N GLN A 343 -24.39 0.86 13.04
CA GLN A 343 -24.00 0.17 11.79
C GLN A 343 -23.75 -1.34 11.94
N GLY A 344 -23.94 -1.91 13.14
CA GLY A 344 -23.73 -3.34 13.41
C GLY A 344 -24.98 -4.23 13.31
N GLY A 345 -26.17 -3.71 12.98
CA GLY A 345 -27.37 -4.53 12.83
C GLY A 345 -27.84 -5.24 14.12
N LEU A 346 -27.69 -4.60 15.28
CA LEU A 346 -28.44 -4.96 16.49
C LEU A 346 -29.26 -3.75 16.95
N THR A 347 -30.58 -3.91 16.93
CA THR A 347 -31.54 -3.08 17.67
C THR A 347 -31.52 -3.42 19.14
#